data_AF-A0A349HRB5-F1
#
_entry.id   AF-A0A349HRB5-F1
#
_cell.length_a   1.000
_cell.length_b   1.000
_cell.length_c   1.000
_cell.angle_alpha   90.00
_cell.angle_beta   90.00
_cell.angle_gamma   90.00
#
_symmetry.space_group_name_H-M   'P 1'
#
loop_
_entity.id
_entity.type
_entity.pdbx_description
1 polymer ?
#
loop_
_entity_poly.entity_id
_entity_poly.type
_entity_poly.pdbx_seq_one_letter_code
_entity_poly.pdbx_strand_id
1 'polypeptide(L)'
;MNSFIREFYEFSDNHPKYQLSEYVSILNYNNINWNRNSMRKANIELLDDKCILALIMGTIQADTISKMAFLNFLDDGSIIKWLKRLKILMTAI
;
A
#
# COMPACT_ATOMS: atom_id res chain seq x y z
N MET A 1 12.20 6.99 6.24
CA MET A 1 11.17 6.02 6.67
C MET A 1 10.13 6.70 7.56
N ASN A 2 10.52 7.26 8.71
CA ASN A 2 9.56 7.87 9.64
C ASN A 2 8.79 9.07 9.06
N SER A 3 9.42 9.90 8.22
CA SER A 3 8.71 10.99 7.51
C SER A 3 7.65 10.47 6.54
N PHE A 4 8.02 9.50 5.69
CA PHE A 4 7.10 8.87 4.75
C PHE A 4 5.89 8.24 5.46
N ILE A 5 6.12 7.46 6.52
CA ILE A 5 5.02 6.82 7.27
C ILE A 5 4.08 7.87 7.86
N ARG A 6 4.63 8.94 8.46
CA ARG A 6 3.83 10.04 9.01
C ARG A 6 3.01 10.73 7.91
N GLU A 7 3.63 11.10 6.80
CA GLU A 7 2.97 11.74 5.66
C GLU A 7 1.87 10.84 5.07
N PHE A 8 2.08 9.52 5.05
CA PHE A 8 1.08 8.57 4.58
C PHE A 8 -0.14 8.48 5.53
N TYR A 9 0.08 8.52 6.85
CA TYR A 9 -1.03 8.62 7.80
C TYR A 9 -1.78 9.96 7.68
N GLU A 10 -1.07 11.08 7.58
CA GLU A 10 -1.68 12.40 7.35
C GLU A 10 -2.53 12.40 6.06
N PHE A 11 -2.04 11.78 4.98
CA PHE A 11 -2.81 11.59 3.76
C PHE A 11 -4.06 10.73 3.99
N SER A 12 -3.93 9.59 4.68
CA SER A 12 -5.04 8.70 4.99
C SER A 12 -6.15 9.42 5.76
N ASP A 13 -5.77 10.19 6.78
CA ASP A 13 -6.70 10.92 7.64
C ASP A 13 -7.42 12.04 6.89
N ASN A 14 -6.73 12.73 5.98
CA ASN A 14 -7.32 13.77 5.13
C ASN A 14 -8.16 13.24 3.96
N HIS A 15 -8.07 11.94 3.66
CA HIS A 15 -8.79 11.32 2.54
C HIS A 15 -9.56 10.05 2.98
N PRO A 16 -10.57 10.19 3.87
CA PRO A 16 -11.32 9.05 4.43
C PRO A 16 -12.06 8.23 3.37
N LYS A 17 -12.28 8.77 2.16
CA LYS A 17 -12.85 8.04 1.00
C LYS A 17 -12.11 6.73 0.68
N TYR A 18 -10.81 6.67 0.98
CA TYR A 18 -10.00 5.47 0.74
C TYR A 18 -10.14 4.40 1.83
N GLN A 19 -10.71 4.73 3.00
CA GLN A 19 -11.01 3.77 4.08
C GLN A 19 -9.82 2.87 4.45
N LEU A 20 -8.61 3.44 4.54
CA LEU A 20 -7.38 2.65 4.70
C LEU A 20 -7.25 1.96 6.07
N SER A 21 -8.11 2.27 7.05
CA SER A 21 -8.27 1.45 8.26
C SER A 21 -8.70 0.01 7.92
N GLU A 22 -9.44 -0.17 6.83
CA GLU A 22 -9.95 -1.45 6.32
C GLU A 22 -9.04 -2.08 5.26
N TYR A 23 -7.75 -1.75 5.25
CA TYR A 23 -6.81 -2.20 4.22
C TYR A 23 -6.85 -3.73 4.00
N VAL A 24 -6.99 -4.55 5.05
CA VAL A 24 -7.10 -6.01 4.92
C VAL A 24 -8.35 -6.39 4.10
N SER A 25 -9.49 -5.78 4.38
CA SER A 25 -10.75 -6.02 3.67
C SER A 25 -10.64 -5.58 2.19
N ILE A 26 -10.00 -4.43 1.94
CA ILE A 26 -9.75 -3.91 0.58
C ILE A 26 -8.85 -4.88 -0.21
N LEU A 27 -7.77 -5.36 0.40
CA LEU A 27 -6.86 -6.32 -0.21
C LEU A 27 -7.57 -7.63 -0.52
N ASN A 28 -8.33 -8.18 0.44
CA ASN A 28 -9.07 -9.43 0.26
C ASN A 28 -10.13 -9.34 -0.85
N TYR A 29 -10.86 -8.22 -0.94
CA TYR A 29 -11.82 -7.97 -2.03
C TYR A 29 -11.15 -8.02 -3.42
N ASN A 30 -9.89 -7.60 -3.50
CA ASN A 30 -9.08 -7.65 -4.71
C ASN A 30 -8.29 -8.97 -4.87
N ASN A 31 -8.67 -10.02 -4.14
CA ASN A 31 -7.99 -11.33 -4.14
C ASN A 31 -6.52 -11.28 -3.72
N ILE A 32 -6.15 -10.33 -2.86
CA ILE A 32 -4.80 -10.18 -2.31
C ILE A 32 -4.88 -10.47 -0.81
N ASN A 33 -4.25 -11.56 -0.38
CA ASN A 33 -4.09 -11.81 1.05
C ASN A 33 -3.04 -10.87 1.64
N TRP A 34 -3.26 -10.40 2.89
CA TRP A 34 -2.26 -9.60 3.62
C TRP A 34 -1.10 -10.48 4.12
N ASN A 35 -0.23 -10.86 3.18
CA ASN A 35 1.03 -11.54 3.45
C ASN A 35 2.07 -11.16 2.40
N ARG A 36 3.35 -11.40 2.74
CA ARG A 36 4.50 -11.01 1.93
C ARG A 36 4.40 -11.47 0.47
N ASN A 37 4.05 -12.73 0.24
CA ASN A 37 4.07 -13.32 -1.10
C ASN A 37 2.92 -12.78 -1.97
N SER A 38 1.71 -12.72 -1.42
CA SER A 38 0.52 -12.29 -2.14
C SER A 38 0.62 -10.82 -2.55
N MET A 39 1.03 -9.94 -1.63
CA MET A 39 1.18 -8.51 -1.91
C MET A 39 2.22 -8.24 -3.01
N ARG A 40 3.36 -8.95 -3.00
CA ARG A 40 4.43 -8.81 -4.02
C ARG A 40 3.99 -9.25 -5.41
N LYS A 41 3.19 -10.33 -5.46
CA LYS A 41 2.73 -10.95 -6.71
C LYS A 41 1.49 -10.29 -7.30
N ALA A 42 0.85 -9.36 -6.59
CA ALA A 42 -0.34 -8.67 -7.06
C ALA A 42 -0.11 -8.04 -8.45
N ASN A 43 -1.07 -8.27 -9.36
CA ASN A 43 -1.04 -7.65 -10.69
C ASN A 43 -1.57 -6.21 -10.60
N ILE A 44 -0.67 -5.28 -10.30
CA ILE A 44 -0.97 -3.88 -10.02
C ILE A 44 -1.62 -3.13 -11.18
N GLU A 45 -1.51 -3.62 -12.42
CA GLU A 45 -2.12 -2.98 -13.59
C GLU A 45 -3.65 -3.10 -13.59
N LEU A 46 -4.18 -4.07 -12.83
CA LEU A 46 -5.61 -4.30 -12.66
C LEU A 46 -6.18 -3.63 -11.40
N LEU A 47 -5.33 -3.02 -10.57
CA LEU A 47 -5.73 -2.43 -9.31
C LEU A 47 -6.03 -0.94 -9.48
N ASP A 48 -7.05 -0.49 -8.75
CA ASP A 48 -7.39 0.92 -8.58
C ASP A 48 -6.47 1.59 -7.54
N ASP A 49 -6.61 2.91 -7.41
CA ASP A 49 -5.81 3.71 -6.48
C ASP A 49 -6.05 3.30 -5.02
N LYS A 50 -7.30 3.01 -4.64
CA LYS A 50 -7.68 2.53 -3.31
C LYS A 50 -6.96 1.24 -2.93
N CYS A 51 -6.92 0.24 -3.82
CA CYS A 51 -6.23 -1.01 -3.56
C CYS A 51 -4.70 -0.85 -3.52
N ILE A 52 -4.13 0.02 -4.34
CA ILE A 52 -2.69 0.31 -4.28
C ILE A 52 -2.32 1.02 -2.97
N LEU A 53 -3.14 1.97 -2.51
CA LEU A 53 -2.95 2.61 -1.20
C LEU A 53 -3.08 1.59 -0.05
N ALA A 54 -4.01 0.63 -0.16
CA ALA A 54 -4.13 -0.46 0.81
C ALA A 54 -2.91 -1.38 0.86
N LEU A 55 -2.21 -1.61 -0.26
CA LEU A 55 -0.93 -2.34 -0.27
C LEU A 55 0.13 -1.59 0.55
N ILE A 56 0.24 -0.28 0.38
CA ILE A 56 1.21 0.54 1.13
C ILE A 56 0.85 0.56 2.62
N MET A 57 -0.43 0.77 2.97
CA MET A 57 -0.88 0.71 4.37
C MET A 57 -0.59 -0.65 5.00
N GLY A 58 -0.86 -1.75 4.27
CA GLY A 58 -0.56 -3.11 4.74
C GLY A 58 0.93 -3.33 5.00
N THR A 59 1.82 -2.70 4.23
CA THR A 59 3.26 -2.76 4.48
C THR A 59 3.68 -1.93 5.71
N ILE A 60 3.11 -0.73 5.89
CA ILE A 60 3.34 0.08 7.09
C ILE A 60 2.90 -0.69 8.34
N GLN A 61 1.72 -1.29 8.32
CA GLN A 61 1.20 -2.09 9.43
C GLN A 61 2.06 -3.33 9.70
N ALA A 62 2.58 -3.99 8.66
CA ALA A 62 3.49 -5.12 8.84
C ALA A 62 4.80 -4.73 9.55
N ASP A 63 5.27 -3.49 9.37
CA ASP A 63 6.50 -2.99 10.00
C ASP A 63 6.35 -2.76 11.51
N THR A 64 5.13 -2.44 11.95
CA THR A 64 4.81 -2.33 13.39
C THR A 64 4.91 -3.69 14.10
N ILE A 65 4.71 -4.79 13.37
CA ILE A 65 4.81 -6.17 13.88
C ILE A 65 6.23 -6.71 13.75
N SER A 66 6.90 -6.42 12.64
CA SER A 66 8.24 -6.89 12.32
C SER A 66 9.09 -5.72 11.84
N LYS A 67 10.07 -5.29 12.65
CA LYS A 67 10.89 -4.07 12.51
C LYS A 67 11.73 -3.94 11.21
N MET A 68 11.44 -4.71 10.17
CA MET A 68 12.09 -4.63 8.86
C MET A 68 11.11 -4.92 7.72
N ALA A 69 9.81 -5.08 7.97
CA ALA A 69 8.87 -5.44 6.92
C ALA A 69 8.84 -4.36 5.84
N PHE A 70 8.76 -3.08 6.22
CA PHE A 70 8.77 -1.96 5.29
C PHE A 70 10.05 -1.94 4.46
N LEU A 71 11.21 -2.08 5.10
CA LEU A 71 12.51 -2.13 4.43
C LEU A 71 12.56 -3.27 3.41
N ASN A 72 12.08 -4.46 3.76
CA ASN A 72 12.06 -5.61 2.83
C ASN A 72 11.17 -5.37 1.59
N PHE A 73 10.10 -4.58 1.70
CA PHE A 73 9.25 -4.15 0.58
C PHE A 73 9.80 -2.95 -0.19
N LEU A 74 10.67 -2.17 0.44
CA LEU A 74 11.42 -1.13 -0.24
C LEU A 74 12.55 -1.73 -1.07
N ASP A 75 13.34 -2.62 -0.47
CA ASP A 75 14.53 -3.25 -1.06
C ASP A 75 14.20 -4.14 -2.27
N ASP A 76 13.03 -4.81 -2.27
CA ASP A 76 12.59 -5.60 -3.43
C ASP A 76 11.85 -4.77 -4.50
N GLY A 77 11.74 -3.45 -4.29
CA GLY A 77 11.13 -2.52 -5.23
C GLY A 77 9.60 -2.49 -5.22
N SER A 78 8.93 -3.25 -4.34
CA SER A 78 7.45 -3.27 -4.27
C SER A 78 6.86 -1.89 -4.01
N ILE A 79 7.38 -1.16 -3.02
CA ILE A 79 6.90 0.19 -2.67
C ILE A 79 7.06 1.15 -3.86
N ILE A 80 8.22 1.12 -4.52
CA ILE A 80 8.49 1.98 -5.68
C ILE A 80 7.55 1.64 -6.85
N LYS A 81 7.29 0.36 -7.10
CA LYS A 81 6.35 -0.12 -8.11
C LYS A 81 4.92 0.39 -7.84
N TRP A 82 4.46 0.34 -6.59
CA TRP A 82 3.13 0.84 -6.20
C TRP A 82 3.02 2.36 -6.32
N LEU A 83 4.03 3.11 -5.89
CA LEU A 83 4.05 4.58 -6.02
C LEU A 83 4.02 5.03 -7.49
N LYS A 84 4.74 4.33 -8.39
CA LYS A 84 4.68 4.60 -9.83
C LYS A 84 3.28 4.39 -10.39
N ARG A 85 2.59 3.33 -9.97
CA ARG A 85 1.21 3.06 -10.38
C ARG A 85 0.24 4.12 -9.86
N LEU A 86 0.36 4.54 -8.60
CA LEU A 86 -0.44 5.64 -8.06
C LEU A 86 -0.24 6.92 -8.85
N LYS A 87 0.99 7.24 -9.21
CA LYS A 87 1.27 8.41 -10.06
C LYS A 87 0.45 8.35 -11.34
N ILE A 88 0.47 7.21 -12.06
CA ILE A 88 -0.30 7.04 -13.30
C ILE A 88 -1.80 7.21 -13.06
N LEU A 89 -2.35 6.58 -12.03
CA LEU A 89 -3.78 6.64 -11.71
C LEU A 89 -4.24 8.05 -11.30
N MET A 90 -3.38 8.81 -10.63
CA MET A 90 -3.69 10.15 -10.11
C MET A 90 -3.33 11.29 -11.06
N THR A 91 -2.49 11.06 -12.08
CA THR A 91 -2.25 12.03 -13.18
C THR A 91 -3.19 11.83 -14.36
N ALA A 92 -4.05 10.81 -14.34
CA ALA A 92 -5.06 10.59 -15.37
C ALA A 92 -6.31 11.49 -15.21
N ILE A 93 -6.22 12.57 -14.43
CA ILE A 93 -7.27 13.57 -14.19
C ILE A 93 -6.75 14.93 -14.62
#